data_AF-A0A1B6FDQ8-F1
#
_entry.id   AF-A0A1B6FDQ8-F1
#
_cell.length_a   1.000
_cell.length_b   1.000
_cell.length_c   1.000
_cell.angle_alpha   90.00
_cell.angle_beta   90.00
_cell.angle_gamma   90.00
#
_symmetry.space_group_name_H-M   'P 1'
#
loop_
_entity.id
_entity.type
_entity.pdbx_description
1 polymer ?
#
loop_
_entity_poly.entity_id
_entity_poly.type
_entity_poly.pdbx_seq_one_letter_code
_entity_poly.pdbx_strand_id
1 'polypeptide(L)'
;YSIVQQACLAKFLPPLARQALETVLQRSGIRPVEDTNSVATTIKTTDETVTIGNTTVTRDKTSVPSKVPDILFYDIPQHVSLLERLLQDFTMGEHLLLVGNQGVGKNKMADRLLQLLNLPREYIQLHRDTTVQSLTLQATVREGVVVYEDSPLVQAIRSGHVLVVDEADKAPTHVTCILKTLVESGEMILSDGRRIVPASDPRAQAGAVNIIPLHPKFRMIVLANRPGFPFLGNDFFGALGDLFSCHAVDNPSEESERALLS
;
A
#
# COMPACT_ATOMS: atom_id res chain seq x y z
N TYR A 1 -2.71 7.36 23.24
CA TYR A 1 -2.83 5.92 23.49
C TYR A 1 -3.15 5.14 22.23
N SER A 2 -4.26 5.42 21.54
CA SER A 2 -4.68 4.76 20.29
C SER A 2 -3.62 4.83 19.18
N ILE A 3 -3.00 6.00 18.97
CA ILE A 3 -1.93 6.19 17.99
C ILE A 3 -0.73 5.28 18.26
N VAL A 4 -0.26 5.20 19.51
CA VAL A 4 0.89 4.36 19.88
C VAL A 4 0.55 2.88 19.73
N GLN A 5 -0.67 2.47 20.08
CA GLN A 5 -1.10 1.10 19.83
C GLN A 5 -1.19 0.76 18.34
N GLN A 6 -1.59 1.70 17.49
CA GLN A 6 -1.65 1.48 16.05
C GLN A 6 -0.25 1.45 15.41
N ALA A 7 0.62 2.40 15.78
CA ALA A 7 2.00 2.45 15.30
C ALA A 7 2.80 1.18 15.68
N CYS A 8 2.60 0.66 16.89
CA CYS A 8 3.21 -0.60 17.31
C CYS A 8 2.45 -1.85 16.82
N LEU A 9 1.37 -1.69 16.04
CA LEU A 9 0.43 -2.75 15.69
C LEU A 9 0.08 -3.65 16.89
N ALA A 10 -0.20 -3.03 18.04
CA ALA A 10 -0.33 -3.68 19.34
C ALA A 10 -1.33 -4.85 19.34
N LYS A 11 -2.37 -4.75 18.51
CA LYS A 11 -3.36 -5.82 18.31
C LYS A 11 -2.82 -7.07 17.61
N PHE A 12 -1.70 -6.94 16.91
CA PHE A 12 -1.02 -8.01 16.19
C PHE A 12 0.14 -8.63 16.95
N LEU A 13 0.60 -7.98 18.04
CA LEU A 13 1.64 -8.51 18.91
C LEU A 13 1.21 -9.80 19.61
N PRO A 14 2.15 -10.73 19.87
CA PRO A 14 1.92 -11.85 20.77
C PRO A 14 1.41 -11.38 22.14
N PRO A 15 0.61 -12.19 22.86
CA PRO A 15 -0.02 -11.76 24.12
C PRO A 15 0.98 -11.16 25.13
N LEU A 16 2.15 -11.78 25.22
CA LEU A 16 3.23 -11.39 26.14
C LEU A 16 3.86 -10.04 25.75
N ALA A 17 4.07 -9.80 24.45
CA ALA A 17 4.57 -8.53 23.93
C ALA A 17 3.51 -7.42 24.06
N ARG A 18 2.23 -7.73 23.84
CA ARG A 18 1.13 -6.79 24.06
C ARG A 18 1.02 -6.36 25.52
N GLN A 19 1.14 -7.31 26.45
CA GLN A 19 1.12 -7.03 27.89
C GLN A 19 2.33 -6.19 28.33
N ALA A 20 3.51 -6.44 27.77
CA ALA A 20 4.69 -5.60 27.98
C ALA A 20 4.47 -4.17 27.46
N LEU A 21 3.90 -4.02 26.25
CA LEU A 21 3.56 -2.71 25.69
C LEU A 21 2.54 -1.95 26.56
N GLU A 22 1.48 -2.61 27.01
CA GLU A 22 0.49 -2.02 27.93
C GLU A 22 1.14 -1.56 29.24
N THR A 23 2.05 -2.36 29.80
CA THR A 23 2.79 -2.00 31.01
C THR A 23 3.65 -0.76 30.80
N VAL A 24 4.32 -0.64 29.65
CA VAL A 24 5.14 0.54 29.30
C VAL A 24 4.28 1.78 29.08
N LEU A 25 3.15 1.65 28.39
CA LEU A 25 2.19 2.74 28.18
C LEU A 25 1.66 3.28 29.50
N GLN A 26 1.27 2.39 30.42
CA GLN A 26 0.82 2.75 31.76
C GLN A 26 1.91 3.45 32.57
N ARG A 27 3.14 2.90 32.58
CA ARG A 27 4.30 3.51 33.26
C ARG A 27 4.64 4.89 32.70
N SER A 28 4.41 5.11 31.41
CA SER A 28 4.66 6.39 30.73
C SER A 28 3.51 7.40 30.88
N GLY A 29 2.46 7.06 31.65
CA GLY A 29 1.30 7.92 31.86
C GLY A 29 0.38 8.05 30.63
N ILE A 30 0.60 7.25 29.58
CA ILE A 30 -0.20 7.25 28.37
C ILE A 30 -1.44 6.39 28.63
N ARG A 31 -2.56 7.04 28.95
CA ARG A 31 -3.83 6.38 29.27
C ARG A 31 -4.77 6.35 28.07
N PRO A 32 -5.70 5.37 27.99
CA PRO A 32 -6.78 5.39 27.03
C PRO A 32 -7.54 6.71 27.19
N VAL A 33 -7.68 7.45 26.09
CA VAL A 33 -8.62 8.57 26.04
C VAL A 33 -9.95 7.93 25.63
N GLU A 34 -10.99 8.12 26.43
CA GLU A 34 -12.36 7.85 25.98
C GLU A 34 -12.68 8.91 24.93
N ASP A 35 -12.46 8.58 23.65
CA ASP A 35 -12.83 9.42 22.53
C ASP A 35 -14.37 9.56 22.51
N THR A 36 -14.85 10.60 23.19
CA THR A 36 -16.27 10.96 23.33
C THR A 36 -16.80 11.76 22.14
N ASN A 37 -15.98 12.00 21.11
CA ASN A 37 -16.38 12.67 19.88
C ASN A 37 -16.01 11.82 18.67
N SER A 38 -16.82 10.81 18.37
CA SER A 38 -16.93 10.28 17.01
C SER A 38 -17.60 11.36 16.14
N VAL A 39 -16.85 12.43 15.83
CA VAL A 39 -17.25 13.33 14.75
C VAL A 39 -17.45 12.45 13.53
N ALA A 40 -18.65 12.44 12.97
CA ALA A 40 -18.95 11.69 11.77
C ALA A 40 -17.94 12.08 10.68
N THR A 41 -16.92 11.23 10.48
CA THR A 41 -15.89 11.46 9.48
C THR A 41 -16.60 11.32 8.13
N THR A 42 -16.71 12.41 7.40
CA THR A 42 -17.39 12.44 6.09
C THR A 42 -16.34 12.58 4.99
N ILE A 43 -16.67 12.03 3.82
CA ILE A 43 -15.89 12.21 2.60
C ILE A 43 -16.61 13.25 1.75
N LYS A 44 -15.89 14.29 1.34
CA LYS A 44 -16.37 15.31 0.41
C LYS A 44 -15.41 15.37 -0.76
N THR A 45 -15.91 15.13 -1.96
CA THR A 45 -15.11 15.13 -3.18
C THR A 45 -15.62 16.20 -4.12
N THR A 46 -14.72 17.06 -4.58
CA THR A 46 -14.95 18.00 -5.68
C THR A 46 -14.07 17.60 -6.87
N ASP A 47 -14.18 18.29 -8.00
CA ASP A 47 -13.31 18.00 -9.16
C ASP A 47 -11.83 18.32 -8.88
N GLU A 48 -11.54 19.20 -7.93
CA GLU A 48 -10.17 19.67 -7.65
C GLU A 48 -9.60 19.13 -6.35
N THR A 49 -10.44 18.86 -5.35
CA THR A 49 -10.00 18.49 -4.01
C THR A 49 -10.83 17.35 -3.44
N VAL A 50 -10.22 16.59 -2.54
CA VAL A 50 -10.90 15.63 -1.68
C VAL A 50 -10.62 15.97 -0.23
N THR A 51 -11.68 15.98 0.57
CA THR A 51 -11.63 16.14 2.02
C THR A 51 -12.12 14.85 2.67
N ILE A 52 -11.30 14.24 3.50
CA ILE A 52 -11.66 13.09 4.34
C ILE A 52 -11.45 13.52 5.79
N GLY A 53 -12.54 13.60 6.56
CA GLY A 53 -12.46 14.12 7.94
C GLY A 53 -11.95 15.56 7.97
N ASN A 54 -10.77 15.76 8.56
CA ASN A 54 -10.11 17.07 8.68
C ASN A 54 -8.99 17.25 7.63
N THR A 55 -8.71 16.24 6.82
CA THR A 55 -7.60 16.25 5.86
C THR A 55 -8.12 16.59 4.47
N THR A 56 -7.57 17.64 3.85
CA THR A 56 -7.92 18.06 2.49
C THR A 56 -6.70 18.04 1.59
N VAL A 57 -6.82 17.43 0.41
CA VAL A 57 -5.75 17.39 -0.58
C VAL A 57 -6.29 17.66 -1.99
N THR A 58 -5.39 18.05 -2.89
CA THR A 58 -5.71 18.21 -4.32
C THR A 58 -5.78 16.85 -5.02
N ARG A 59 -6.77 16.69 -5.90
CA ARG A 59 -6.91 15.51 -6.76
C ARG A 59 -5.97 15.65 -7.97
N ASP A 60 -5.42 14.52 -8.43
CA ASP A 60 -4.58 14.51 -9.62
C ASP A 60 -5.44 14.67 -10.88
N LYS A 61 -4.90 15.31 -11.92
CA LYS A 61 -5.54 15.42 -13.24
C LYS A 61 -4.89 14.40 -14.15
N THR A 62 -5.22 13.13 -13.96
CA THR A 62 -4.64 12.04 -14.76
C THR A 62 -5.06 12.12 -16.22
N SER A 63 -4.12 11.83 -17.12
CA SER A 63 -4.38 11.66 -18.55
C SER A 63 -4.88 10.25 -18.90
N VAL A 64 -4.87 9.32 -17.94
CA VAL A 64 -5.24 7.91 -18.13
C VAL A 64 -6.33 7.50 -17.12
N PRO A 65 -7.57 8.01 -17.28
CA PRO A 65 -8.66 7.73 -16.35
C PRO A 65 -9.05 6.25 -16.30
N SER A 66 -8.78 5.49 -17.38
CA SER A 66 -9.03 4.04 -17.41
C SER A 66 -8.21 3.22 -16.42
N LYS A 67 -7.11 3.78 -15.89
CA LYS A 67 -6.29 3.15 -14.84
C LYS A 67 -6.66 3.63 -13.43
N VAL A 68 -7.57 4.59 -13.29
CA VAL A 68 -8.10 4.99 -11.98
C VAL A 68 -9.16 3.96 -11.58
N PRO A 69 -9.08 3.38 -10.38
CA PRO A 69 -10.12 2.46 -9.91
C PRO A 69 -11.47 3.17 -9.82
N ASP A 70 -12.52 2.53 -10.31
CA ASP A 70 -13.90 2.96 -10.07
C ASP A 70 -14.64 1.84 -9.37
N ILE A 71 -14.82 1.98 -8.06
CA ILE A 71 -15.38 0.93 -7.22
C ILE A 71 -16.61 1.43 -6.46
N LEU A 72 -17.54 0.51 -6.25
CA LEU A 72 -18.62 0.71 -5.30
C LEU A 72 -18.06 0.58 -3.87
N PHE A 73 -18.16 1.67 -3.12
CA PHE A 73 -17.67 1.76 -1.75
C PHE A 73 -18.73 2.39 -0.86
N TYR A 74 -18.94 1.81 0.31
CA TYR A 74 -19.88 2.31 1.30
C TYR A 74 -19.10 2.94 2.45
N ASP A 75 -19.44 4.19 2.76
CA ASP A 75 -18.73 5.00 3.74
C ASP A 75 -19.13 4.59 5.16
N ILE A 76 -18.47 3.56 5.67
CA ILE A 76 -18.56 3.14 7.07
C ILE A 76 -17.61 4.02 7.91
N PRO A 77 -18.02 4.55 9.07
CA PRO A 77 -17.17 5.45 9.88
C PRO A 77 -15.76 4.92 10.16
N GLN A 78 -15.63 3.62 10.45
CA GLN A 78 -14.34 2.96 10.68
C GLN A 78 -13.44 3.01 9.43
N HIS A 79 -14.01 2.77 8.25
CA HIS A 79 -13.29 2.86 6.99
C HIS A 79 -12.92 4.29 6.63
N VAL A 80 -13.82 5.26 6.87
CA VAL A 80 -13.53 6.68 6.57
C VAL A 80 -12.38 7.19 7.45
N SER A 81 -12.38 6.85 8.74
CA SER A 81 -11.27 7.20 9.65
C SER A 81 -9.95 6.51 9.25
N LEU A 82 -10.00 5.30 8.69
CA LEU A 82 -8.83 4.64 8.13
C LEU A 82 -8.37 5.33 6.84
N LEU A 83 -9.28 5.66 5.92
CA LEU A 83 -8.96 6.39 4.69
C LEU A 83 -8.31 7.74 4.98
N GLU A 84 -8.75 8.46 6.02
CA GLU A 84 -8.11 9.73 6.42
C GLU A 84 -6.64 9.54 6.80
N ARG A 85 -6.33 8.49 7.57
CA ARG A 85 -4.95 8.17 7.95
C ARG A 85 -4.10 7.74 6.76
N LEU A 86 -4.65 6.89 5.89
CA LEU A 86 -3.97 6.51 4.64
C LEU A 86 -3.69 7.73 3.77
N LEU A 87 -4.65 8.67 3.70
CA LEU A 87 -4.51 9.90 2.95
C LEU A 87 -3.38 10.79 3.49
N GLN A 88 -3.30 10.95 4.82
CA GLN A 88 -2.25 11.73 5.47
C GLN A 88 -0.86 11.18 5.12
N ASP A 89 -0.64 9.88 5.35
CA ASP A 89 0.67 9.25 5.14
C ASP A 89 1.05 9.21 3.65
N PHE A 90 0.09 8.90 2.77
CA PHE A 90 0.31 8.92 1.33
C PHE A 90 0.74 10.31 0.83
N THR A 91 0.15 11.37 1.38
CA THR A 91 0.46 12.76 1.00
C THR A 91 1.81 13.22 1.53
N MET A 92 2.27 12.66 2.66
CA MET A 92 3.64 12.85 3.16
C MET A 92 4.69 12.15 2.29
N GLY A 93 4.24 11.31 1.36
CA GLY A 93 5.11 10.63 0.40
C GLY A 93 5.48 9.21 0.83
N GLU A 94 4.84 8.67 1.87
CA GLU A 94 5.10 7.32 2.35
C GLU A 94 4.56 6.26 1.40
N HIS A 95 5.22 5.10 1.40
CA HIS A 95 4.65 3.88 0.86
C HIS A 95 3.72 3.26 1.90
N LEU A 96 2.60 2.68 1.48
CA LEU A 96 1.59 2.16 2.41
C LEU A 96 1.64 0.64 2.51
N LEU A 97 1.48 0.10 3.71
CA LEU A 97 1.32 -1.33 3.96
C LEU A 97 -0.02 -1.57 4.68
N LEU A 98 -0.95 -2.25 4.02
CA LEU A 98 -2.24 -2.66 4.58
C LEU A 98 -2.18 -4.13 5.03
N VAL A 99 -2.30 -4.36 6.34
CA VAL A 99 -2.27 -5.69 6.94
C VAL A 99 -3.62 -6.03 7.56
N GLY A 100 -4.14 -7.21 7.27
CA GLY A 100 -5.41 -7.67 7.82
C GLY A 100 -5.76 -9.07 7.36
N ASN A 101 -6.79 -9.68 7.92
CA ASN A 101 -7.23 -11.02 7.51
C ASN A 101 -7.71 -11.05 6.05
N GLN A 102 -7.88 -12.25 5.49
CA GLN A 102 -8.49 -12.40 4.18
C GLN A 102 -9.96 -11.93 4.23
N GLY A 103 -10.39 -11.18 3.22
CA GLY A 103 -11.77 -10.72 3.10
C GLY A 103 -12.12 -9.41 3.82
N VAL A 104 -11.22 -8.82 4.62
CA VAL A 104 -11.47 -7.56 5.37
C VAL A 104 -11.60 -6.30 4.49
N GLY A 105 -11.45 -6.42 3.17
CA GLY A 105 -11.59 -5.28 2.24
C GLY A 105 -10.32 -4.46 1.96
N LYS A 106 -9.12 -4.99 2.23
CA LYS A 106 -7.82 -4.31 1.94
C LYS A 106 -7.75 -3.70 0.53
N ASN A 107 -8.08 -4.50 -0.48
CA ASN A 107 -8.13 -4.05 -1.88
C ASN A 107 -9.11 -2.88 -2.07
N LYS A 108 -10.32 -2.98 -1.51
CA LYS A 108 -11.31 -1.89 -1.61
C LYS A 108 -10.82 -0.61 -0.94
N MET A 109 -10.10 -0.70 0.17
CA MET A 109 -9.54 0.48 0.85
C MET A 109 -8.47 1.18 -0.01
N ALA A 110 -7.54 0.41 -0.58
CA ALA A 110 -6.53 0.94 -1.49
C ALA A 110 -7.17 1.58 -2.73
N ASP A 111 -8.12 0.88 -3.35
CA ASP A 111 -8.80 1.33 -4.56
C ASP A 111 -9.63 2.59 -4.31
N ARG A 112 -10.31 2.64 -3.16
CA ARG A 112 -11.08 3.82 -2.76
C ARG A 112 -10.19 5.02 -2.58
N LEU A 113 -9.03 4.88 -1.93
CA LEU A 113 -8.07 5.97 -1.78
C LEU A 113 -7.63 6.52 -3.15
N LEU A 114 -7.29 5.64 -4.09
CA LEU A 114 -6.82 6.03 -5.42
C LEU A 114 -7.94 6.64 -6.28
N GLN A 115 -9.17 6.11 -6.18
CA GLN A 115 -10.36 6.69 -6.81
C GLN A 115 -10.60 8.12 -6.31
N LEU A 116 -10.52 8.34 -4.99
CA LEU A 116 -10.71 9.65 -4.38
C LEU A 116 -9.64 10.65 -4.83
N LEU A 117 -8.38 10.21 -4.91
CA LEU A 117 -7.26 11.04 -5.37
C LEU A 117 -7.18 11.19 -6.90
N ASN A 118 -8.01 10.45 -7.64
CA ASN A 118 -7.96 10.36 -9.10
C ASN A 118 -6.59 9.92 -9.63
N LEU A 119 -5.96 8.96 -8.94
CA LEU A 119 -4.63 8.47 -9.26
C LEU A 119 -4.69 7.15 -10.04
N PRO A 120 -3.97 7.03 -11.17
CA PRO A 120 -3.87 5.78 -11.91
C PRO A 120 -3.06 4.75 -11.11
N ARG A 121 -3.46 3.49 -11.21
CA ARG A 121 -2.72 2.38 -10.63
C ARG A 121 -2.25 1.37 -11.67
N GLU A 122 -1.15 0.71 -11.33
CA GLU A 122 -0.82 -0.62 -11.85
C GLU A 122 -1.08 -1.63 -10.74
N TYR A 123 -1.41 -2.87 -11.11
CA TYR A 123 -1.70 -3.94 -10.17
C TYR A 123 -0.82 -5.14 -10.43
N ILE A 124 -0.26 -5.72 -9.37
CA ILE A 124 0.42 -7.00 -9.39
C ILE A 124 -0.01 -7.84 -8.20
N GLN A 125 -0.28 -9.12 -8.44
CA GLN A 125 -0.58 -10.08 -7.39
C GLN A 125 0.59 -11.05 -7.26
N LEU A 126 1.05 -11.25 -6.03
CA LEU A 126 2.18 -12.13 -5.74
C LEU A 126 1.69 -13.51 -5.29
N HIS A 127 2.48 -14.51 -5.65
CA HIS A 127 2.22 -15.91 -5.35
C HIS A 127 3.53 -16.62 -4.98
N ARG A 128 3.41 -17.87 -4.52
CA ARG A 128 4.58 -18.68 -4.13
C ARG A 128 5.55 -18.93 -5.27
N ASP A 129 5.05 -18.95 -6.50
CA ASP A 129 5.82 -19.19 -7.72
C ASP A 129 6.27 -17.89 -8.41
N THR A 130 5.99 -16.72 -7.82
CA THR A 130 6.46 -15.45 -8.37
C THR A 130 7.99 -15.44 -8.39
N THR A 131 8.56 -15.03 -9.53
CA THR A 131 10.00 -14.89 -9.74
C THR A 131 10.39 -13.44 -9.92
N VAL A 132 11.67 -13.13 -9.73
CA VAL A 132 12.25 -11.82 -10.03
C VAL A 132 12.00 -11.42 -11.49
N GLN A 133 12.11 -12.38 -12.42
CA GLN A 133 11.84 -12.13 -13.82
C GLN A 133 10.39 -11.68 -14.03
N SER A 134 9.41 -12.36 -13.43
CA SER A 134 7.99 -11.96 -13.55
C SER A 134 7.67 -10.60 -12.92
N LEU A 135 8.46 -10.14 -11.94
CA LEU A 135 8.33 -8.78 -11.42
C LEU A 135 8.83 -7.71 -12.39
N THR A 136 9.69 -8.05 -13.34
CA THR A 136 10.42 -7.08 -14.16
C THR A 136 9.96 -7.12 -15.62
N LEU A 137 9.65 -8.30 -16.13
CA LEU A 137 9.18 -8.55 -17.48
C LEU A 137 7.96 -9.46 -17.46
N GLN A 138 7.04 -9.19 -18.38
CA GLN A 138 5.89 -10.03 -18.66
C GLN A 138 6.03 -10.63 -20.05
N ALA A 139 5.93 -11.95 -20.15
CA ALA A 139 5.87 -12.64 -21.44
C ALA A 139 4.43 -12.60 -21.97
N THR A 140 4.25 -12.07 -23.18
CA THR A 140 2.98 -12.03 -23.91
C THR A 140 3.15 -12.77 -25.24
N VAL A 141 2.11 -13.43 -25.73
CA VAL A 141 2.15 -14.04 -27.07
C VAL A 141 1.44 -13.10 -28.02
N ARG A 142 2.19 -12.56 -28.98
CA ARG A 142 1.65 -11.74 -30.07
C ARG A 142 1.94 -12.45 -31.39
N GLU A 143 0.90 -12.74 -32.14
CA GLU A 143 1.01 -13.38 -33.47
C GLU A 143 1.81 -14.71 -33.46
N GLY A 144 1.69 -15.48 -32.37
CA GLY A 144 2.40 -16.76 -32.21
C GLY A 144 3.86 -16.65 -31.75
N VAL A 145 4.36 -15.44 -31.49
CA VAL A 145 5.71 -15.19 -30.97
C VAL A 145 5.64 -14.68 -29.53
N VAL A 146 6.54 -15.17 -28.68
CA VAL A 146 6.69 -14.67 -27.31
C VAL A 146 7.42 -13.33 -27.36
N VAL A 147 6.76 -12.28 -26.90
CA VAL A 147 7.28 -10.93 -26.73
C VAL A 147 7.40 -10.66 -25.23
N TYR A 148 8.49 -10.03 -24.83
CA TYR A 148 8.69 -9.58 -23.45
C TYR A 148 8.37 -8.09 -23.34
N GLU A 149 7.48 -7.74 -22.43
CA GLU A 149 7.03 -6.38 -22.17
C GLU A 149 7.37 -5.98 -20.73
N ASP A 150 7.44 -4.67 -20.49
CA ASP A 150 7.61 -4.13 -19.14
C ASP A 150 6.45 -4.61 -18.24
N SER A 151 6.81 -5.18 -17.09
CA SER A 151 5.84 -5.59 -16.08
C SER A 151 5.05 -4.38 -15.51
N PRO A 152 3.92 -4.62 -14.82
CA PRO A 152 3.18 -3.57 -14.11
C PRO A 152 4.06 -2.72 -13.17
N LEU A 153 5.05 -3.33 -12.51
CA LEU A 153 6.01 -2.61 -11.66
C LEU A 153 6.83 -1.60 -12.48
N VAL A 154 7.42 -2.03 -13.59
CA VAL A 154 8.26 -1.16 -14.42
C VAL A 154 7.42 -0.06 -15.08
N GLN A 155 6.20 -0.38 -15.51
CA GLN A 155 5.26 0.62 -16.04
C GLN A 155 4.87 1.68 -15.01
N ALA A 156 4.61 1.27 -13.76
CA ALA A 156 4.29 2.19 -12.67
C ALA A 156 5.45 3.14 -12.38
N ILE A 157 6.67 2.60 -12.31
CA ILE A 157 7.91 3.37 -12.08
C ILE A 157 8.13 4.40 -13.18
N ARG A 158 7.93 4.03 -14.45
CA ARG A 158 8.12 4.93 -15.58
C ARG A 158 7.07 6.04 -15.63
N SER A 159 5.82 5.70 -15.34
CA SER A 159 4.68 6.61 -15.50
C SER A 159 4.37 7.41 -14.24
N GLY A 160 5.01 7.08 -13.11
CA GLY A 160 4.68 7.68 -11.82
C GLY A 160 3.33 7.25 -11.26
N HIS A 161 2.80 6.10 -11.71
CA HIS A 161 1.56 5.54 -11.21
C HIS A 161 1.78 4.89 -9.85
N VAL A 162 0.69 4.67 -9.12
CA VAL A 162 0.74 3.89 -7.88
C VAL A 162 0.78 2.41 -8.22
N LEU A 163 1.74 1.67 -7.69
CA LEU A 163 1.73 0.20 -7.78
C LEU A 163 0.98 -0.37 -6.57
N VAL A 164 -0.08 -1.13 -6.84
CA VAL A 164 -0.74 -1.96 -5.82
C VAL A 164 -0.19 -3.38 -5.90
N VAL A 165 0.42 -3.85 -4.81
CA VAL A 165 0.99 -5.19 -4.68
C VAL A 165 0.10 -6.01 -3.75
N ASP A 166 -0.63 -6.99 -4.28
CA ASP A 166 -1.50 -7.85 -3.48
C ASP A 166 -0.83 -9.19 -3.14
N GLU A 167 -1.29 -9.79 -2.04
CA GLU A 167 -0.83 -11.09 -1.51
C GLU A 167 0.69 -11.17 -1.30
N ALA A 168 1.31 -10.08 -0.85
CA ALA A 168 2.75 -10.02 -0.70
C ALA A 168 3.32 -11.00 0.33
N ASP A 169 2.50 -11.45 1.28
CA ASP A 169 2.82 -12.51 2.24
C ASP A 169 3.07 -13.89 1.60
N LYS A 170 2.56 -14.11 0.38
CA LYS A 170 2.71 -15.38 -0.36
C LYS A 170 3.97 -15.44 -1.22
N ALA A 171 4.60 -14.30 -1.50
CA ALA A 171 5.78 -14.27 -2.35
C ALA A 171 7.01 -14.86 -1.64
N PRO A 172 7.94 -15.47 -2.39
CA PRO A 172 9.24 -15.86 -1.86
C PRO A 172 10.02 -14.67 -1.26
N THR A 173 10.81 -14.91 -0.20
CA THR A 173 11.57 -13.86 0.50
C THR A 173 12.52 -13.08 -0.42
N HIS A 174 13.08 -13.73 -1.44
CA HIS A 174 13.97 -13.05 -2.39
C HIS A 174 13.22 -12.05 -3.29
N VAL A 175 11.95 -12.32 -3.62
CA VAL A 175 11.07 -11.40 -4.37
C VAL A 175 10.73 -10.18 -3.50
N THR A 176 10.39 -10.40 -2.23
CA THR A 176 10.03 -9.33 -1.31
C THR A 176 11.23 -8.46 -0.93
N CYS A 177 12.42 -9.05 -0.81
CA CYS A 177 13.69 -8.33 -0.60
C CYS A 177 14.05 -7.39 -1.76
N ILE A 178 13.69 -7.77 -2.98
CA ILE A 178 13.92 -6.93 -4.15
C ILE A 178 12.98 -5.72 -4.15
N LEU A 179 11.71 -5.89 -3.76
CA LEU A 179 10.78 -4.77 -3.55
C LEU A 179 11.25 -3.87 -2.40
N LYS A 180 11.79 -4.46 -1.31
CA LYS A 180 12.43 -3.73 -0.21
C LYS A 180 13.51 -2.80 -0.73
N THR A 181 14.47 -3.36 -1.47
CA THR A 181 15.64 -2.62 -1.97
C THR A 181 15.21 -1.45 -2.85
N LEU A 182 14.19 -1.65 -3.70
CA LEU A 182 13.63 -0.59 -4.53
C LEU A 182 13.04 0.55 -3.70
N VAL A 183 12.30 0.24 -2.63
CA VAL A 183 11.69 1.26 -1.77
C VAL A 183 12.75 2.00 -0.93
N GLU A 184 13.75 1.28 -0.43
CA GLU A 184 14.79 1.84 0.44
C GLU A 184 15.79 2.73 -0.33
N SER A 185 16.27 2.24 -1.47
CA SER A 185 17.36 2.89 -2.22
C SER A 185 16.92 3.56 -3.51
N GLY A 186 15.72 3.26 -4.01
CA GLY A 186 15.29 3.65 -5.35
C GLY A 186 16.02 2.90 -6.47
N GLU A 187 16.77 1.84 -6.15
CA GLU A 187 17.53 1.06 -7.12
C GLU A 187 16.98 -0.36 -7.30
N MET A 188 16.99 -0.85 -8.53
CA MET A 188 16.64 -2.23 -8.88
C MET A 188 17.29 -2.64 -10.20
N ILE A 189 17.79 -3.87 -10.28
CA ILE A 189 18.30 -4.46 -11.53
C ILE A 189 17.21 -5.31 -12.15
N LEU A 190 16.89 -5.06 -13.41
CA LEU A 190 15.92 -5.82 -14.20
C LEU A 190 16.57 -7.06 -14.83
N SER A 191 15.77 -8.09 -15.13
CA SER A 191 16.28 -9.34 -15.71
C SER A 191 16.83 -9.21 -17.13
N ASP A 192 16.49 -8.14 -17.85
CA ASP A 192 17.04 -7.80 -19.17
C ASP A 192 18.32 -6.94 -19.11
N GLY A 193 18.83 -6.66 -17.91
CA GLY A 193 20.04 -5.86 -17.71
C GLY A 193 19.82 -4.35 -17.59
N ARG A 194 18.58 -3.86 -17.77
CA ARG A 194 18.24 -2.47 -17.43
C ARG A 194 18.31 -2.25 -15.90
N ARG A 195 18.43 -1.00 -15.48
CA ARG A 195 18.47 -0.62 -14.06
C ARG A 195 17.55 0.53 -13.75
N ILE A 196 16.78 0.39 -12.69
CA ILE A 196 16.07 1.50 -12.05
C ILE A 196 17.03 2.17 -11.09
N VAL A 197 17.06 3.49 -11.10
CA VAL A 197 17.87 4.32 -10.20
C VAL A 197 17.09 5.58 -9.81
N PRO A 198 17.43 6.24 -8.69
CA PRO A 198 16.85 7.53 -8.35
C PRO A 198 16.99 8.55 -9.49
N ALA A 199 16.00 9.43 -9.68
CA ALA A 199 16.06 10.47 -10.69
C ALA A 199 17.25 11.45 -10.51
N SER A 200 17.80 11.55 -9.30
CA SER A 200 19.00 12.34 -8.98
C SER A 200 20.32 11.65 -9.37
N ASP A 201 20.30 10.39 -9.77
CA ASP A 201 21.50 9.64 -10.14
C ASP A 201 22.16 10.23 -11.41
N PRO A 202 23.50 10.41 -11.44
CA PRO A 202 24.21 10.94 -12.61
C PRO A 202 23.93 10.16 -13.91
N ARG A 203 23.72 8.84 -13.81
CA ARG A 203 23.44 7.98 -14.97
C ARG A 203 22.05 8.26 -15.56
N ALA A 204 21.08 8.60 -14.70
CA ALA A 204 19.75 9.04 -15.14
C ALA A 204 19.82 10.43 -15.79
N GLN A 205 20.57 11.37 -15.19
CA GLN A 205 20.76 12.72 -15.73
C GLN A 205 21.49 12.73 -17.08
N ALA A 206 22.43 11.79 -17.28
CA ALA A 206 23.14 11.62 -18.54
C ALA A 206 22.31 10.92 -19.64
N GLY A 207 21.07 10.47 -19.34
CA GLY A 207 20.20 9.81 -20.31
C GLY A 207 20.75 8.46 -20.80
N ALA A 208 21.42 7.69 -19.93
CA ALA A 208 21.99 6.41 -20.30
C ALA A 208 20.91 5.40 -20.74
N VAL A 209 21.15 4.70 -21.85
CA VAL A 209 20.15 3.87 -22.57
C VAL A 209 19.53 2.77 -21.71
N ASN A 210 20.28 2.21 -20.75
CA ASN A 210 19.83 1.10 -19.90
C ASN A 210 19.36 1.55 -18.51
N ILE A 211 19.10 2.84 -18.33
CA ILE A 211 18.70 3.42 -17.06
C ILE A 211 17.23 3.86 -17.13
N ILE A 212 16.47 3.46 -16.12
CA ILE A 212 15.09 3.87 -15.91
C ILE A 212 15.08 4.78 -14.67
N PRO A 213 14.88 6.10 -14.82
CA PRO A 213 14.76 6.97 -13.66
C PRO A 213 13.48 6.64 -12.89
N LEU A 214 13.61 6.49 -11.57
CA LEU A 214 12.47 6.36 -10.66
C LEU A 214 11.64 7.65 -10.68
N HIS A 215 10.38 7.55 -11.08
CA HIS A 215 9.52 8.73 -11.16
C HIS A 215 9.21 9.29 -9.75
N PRO A 216 9.31 10.62 -9.51
CA PRO A 216 9.10 11.19 -8.17
C PRO A 216 7.71 10.94 -7.54
N LYS A 217 6.69 10.83 -8.39
CA LYS A 217 5.31 10.48 -7.98
C LYS A 217 5.08 8.98 -7.76
N PHE A 218 6.03 8.10 -8.09
CA PHE A 218 5.85 6.67 -7.89
C PHE A 218 5.59 6.38 -6.40
N ARG A 219 4.53 5.63 -6.13
CA ARG A 219 4.18 5.15 -4.78
C ARG A 219 3.79 3.69 -4.85
N MET A 220 3.93 3.01 -3.71
CA MET A 220 3.61 1.60 -3.58
C MET A 220 2.62 1.42 -2.44
N ILE A 221 1.54 0.68 -2.71
CA ILE A 221 0.59 0.22 -1.70
C ILE A 221 0.67 -1.30 -1.67
N VAL A 222 1.15 -1.86 -0.56
CA VAL A 222 1.29 -3.30 -0.39
C VAL A 222 0.17 -3.83 0.50
N LEU A 223 -0.45 -4.92 0.07
CA LEU A 223 -1.50 -5.60 0.80
C LEU A 223 -0.98 -6.97 1.23
N ALA A 224 -1.10 -7.25 2.53
CA ALA A 224 -0.63 -8.51 3.09
C ALA A 224 -1.62 -9.07 4.12
N ASN A 225 -1.60 -10.39 4.27
CA ASN A 225 -2.26 -11.04 5.39
C ASN A 225 -1.41 -10.95 6.66
N ARG A 226 -2.07 -11.04 7.82
CA ARG A 226 -1.37 -11.07 9.11
C ARG A 226 -0.46 -12.30 9.20
N PRO A 227 0.77 -12.18 9.71
CA PRO A 227 1.60 -13.34 10.04
C PRO A 227 0.97 -14.14 11.19
N GLY A 228 0.72 -15.44 10.99
CA GLY A 228 0.19 -16.35 12.01
C GLY A 228 -0.89 -17.31 11.50
N PHE A 229 -1.22 -18.32 12.31
CA PHE A 229 -2.20 -19.36 11.94
C PHE A 229 -3.55 -18.74 11.51
N PRO A 230 -4.16 -19.19 10.40
CA PRO A 230 -3.80 -20.36 9.58
C PRO A 230 -2.75 -20.09 8.47
N PHE A 231 -2.24 -18.87 8.34
CA PHE A 231 -1.32 -18.48 7.26
C PHE A 231 0.14 -18.45 7.74
N LEU A 232 0.89 -19.49 7.38
CA LEU A 232 2.35 -19.61 7.50
C LEU A 232 3.05 -18.88 6.34
N GLY A 233 2.66 -17.62 6.08
CA GLY A 233 3.33 -16.77 5.10
C GLY A 233 4.69 -16.29 5.61
N ASN A 234 5.49 -15.67 4.73
CA ASN A 234 6.71 -15.00 5.17
C ASN A 234 6.36 -13.84 6.12
N ASP A 235 7.23 -13.56 7.10
CA ASP A 235 7.09 -12.37 7.96
C ASP A 235 7.45 -11.09 7.17
N PHE A 236 6.58 -10.78 6.21
CA PHE A 236 6.71 -9.60 5.36
C PHE A 236 6.71 -8.33 6.20
N PHE A 237 5.93 -8.32 7.28
CA PHE A 237 5.88 -7.20 8.22
C PHE A 237 7.23 -7.00 8.92
N GLY A 238 7.85 -8.05 9.46
CA GLY A 238 9.17 -7.96 10.08
C GLY A 238 10.27 -7.50 9.11
N ALA A 239 10.13 -7.78 7.81
CA ALA A 239 11.12 -7.40 6.80
C ALA A 239 10.96 -5.95 6.27
N LEU A 240 9.74 -5.42 6.26
CA LEU A 240 9.37 -4.20 5.54
C LEU A 240 8.62 -3.14 6.36
N GLY A 241 8.20 -3.46 7.59
CA GLY A 241 7.39 -2.57 8.41
C GLY A 241 8.09 -1.27 8.84
N ASP A 242 9.40 -1.17 8.65
CA ASP A 242 10.21 0.02 8.91
C ASP A 242 10.25 1.02 7.74
N LEU A 243 9.97 0.55 6.50
CA LEU A 243 10.01 1.36 5.28
C LEU A 243 8.64 1.79 4.76
N PHE A 244 7.57 1.24 5.35
CA PHE A 244 6.20 1.51 4.93
C PHE A 244 5.40 2.06 6.11
N SER A 245 4.52 3.03 5.86
CA SER A 245 3.48 3.35 6.83
C SER A 245 2.49 2.19 6.91
N CYS A 246 2.51 1.49 8.04
CA CYS A 246 1.72 0.29 8.23
C CYS A 246 0.38 0.60 8.89
N HIS A 247 -0.69 0.19 8.22
CA HIS A 247 -2.05 0.29 8.73
C HIS A 247 -2.73 -1.05 8.75
N ALA A 248 -3.54 -1.24 9.78
CA ALA A 248 -4.21 -2.48 10.00
C ALA A 248 -5.70 -2.37 9.62
N VAL A 249 -6.16 -3.28 8.77
CA VAL A 249 -7.55 -3.37 8.30
C VAL A 249 -8.26 -4.49 9.03
N ASP A 250 -9.34 -4.17 9.73
CA ASP A 250 -10.15 -5.12 10.49
C ASP A 250 -11.47 -5.41 9.78
N ASN A 251 -12.15 -6.48 10.21
CA ASN A 251 -13.54 -6.68 9.79
C ASN A 251 -14.42 -5.53 10.31
N PRO A 252 -15.36 -5.04 9.50
CA PRO A 252 -16.38 -4.12 9.96
C PRO A 252 -17.15 -4.71 11.14
N SER A 253 -17.67 -3.87 12.04
CA SER A 253 -18.56 -4.32 13.12
C SER A 253 -19.82 -5.00 12.55
N GLU A 254 -20.49 -5.88 13.31
CA GLU A 254 -21.74 -6.52 12.86
C GLU A 254 -22.80 -5.50 12.39
N GLU A 255 -22.87 -4.34 13.06
CA GLU A 255 -23.75 -3.23 12.65
C GLU A 255 -23.37 -2.67 11.27
N SER A 256 -22.07 -2.55 11.01
CA SER A 256 -21.54 -2.09 9.71
C SER A 256 -21.71 -3.15 8.63
N GLU A 257 -21.56 -4.44 8.95
CA GLU A 257 -21.85 -5.55 8.04
C GLU A 257 -23.32 -5.55 7.61
N ARG A 258 -24.25 -5.30 8.54
CA ARG A 258 -25.68 -5.18 8.22
C ARG A 258 -25.97 -3.99 7.29
N ALA A 259 -25.29 -2.86 7.50
CA ALA A 259 -25.43 -1.69 6.63
C ALA A 259 -24.86 -1.90 5.21
N LEU A 260 -23.93 -2.84 5.02
CA LEU A 260 -23.43 -3.23 3.69
C LEU A 260 -24.39 -4.14 2.92
N LEU A 261 -25.36 -4.77 3.60
CA LEU A 261 -26.29 -5.75 3.03
C LEU A 261 -27.70 -5.19 2.76
N SER A 262 -27.97 -3.96 3.22
CA SER A 262 -29.22 -3.20 3.00
C SER A 262 -29.10 -2.25 1.83
#